data_AF-A0A7J7XLC9-F1
#
_entry.id   AF-A0A7J7XLC9-F1
#
_cell.length_a   1.000
_cell.length_b   1.000
_cell.length_c   1.000
_cell.angle_alpha   90.00
_cell.angle_beta   90.00
_cell.angle_gamma   90.00
#
_symmetry.space_group_name_H-M   'P 1'
#
loop_
_entity.id
_entity.type
_entity.pdbx_description
1 polymer ?
#
loop_
_entity_poly.entity_id
_entity_poly.type
_entity_poly.pdbx_seq_one_letter_code
_entity_poly.pdbx_strand_id
1 'polypeptide(L)' 'MTVLRLTELLERGERLPRPEKCPHEIYVLMKNCWEAEASFRPTFQNLIPILKTAHEKYQGQAPSVFSVG' A
#
# COMPACT_ATOMS: atom_id res chain seq x y z
N MET A 1 0.44 -26.57 0.22
CA MET A 1 1.74 -25.89 0.46
C MET A 1 1.72 -24.49 -0.15
N THR A 2 1.01 -23.53 0.45
CA THR A 2 0.91 -22.15 -0.07
C THR A 2 1.28 -21.11 1.00
N VAL A 3 0.94 -21.37 2.27
CA VAL A 3 1.24 -20.45 3.38
C VAL A 3 2.74 -20.31 3.65
N LEU A 4 3.50 -21.41 3.70
CA LEU A 4 4.96 -21.36 3.95
C LEU A 4 5.69 -20.52 2.88
N ARG A 5 5.34 -20.73 1.61
CA ARG A 5 5.92 -19.97 0.50
C ARG A 5 5.61 -18.47 0.59
N LEU A 6 4.41 -18.10 1.05
CA LEU A 6 4.05 -16.70 1.21
C LEU A 6 4.87 -16.05 2.33
N THR A 7 5.02 -16.71 3.47
CA THR A 7 5.82 -16.19 4.59
C THR A 7 7.27 -15.98 4.17
N GLU A 8 7.89 -16.94 3.49
CA GLU A 8 9.27 -16.82 2.99
C GLU A 8 9.47 -15.64 2.04
N LEU A 9 8.51 -15.38 1.15
CA LEU A 9 8.57 -14.21 0.26
C LEU A 9 8.51 -12.91 1.07
N LEU A 10 7.59 -12.84 2.04
CA LEU A 10 7.42 -11.64 2.87
C LEU A 10 8.64 -11.37 3.75
N GLU A 11 9.27 -12.41 4.30
CA GLU A 11 10.51 -12.32 5.08
C GLU A 11 11.70 -11.83 4.26
N ARG A 12 11.75 -12.17 2.96
CA ARG A 12 12.75 -11.63 2.01
C ARG A 12 12.47 -10.18 1.58
N GLY A 13 11.40 -9.57 2.09
CA GLY A 13 11.01 -8.21 1.75
C GLY A 13 10.20 -8.09 0.44
N GLU A 14 9.87 -9.22 -0.20
CA GLU A 14 9.04 -9.22 -1.40
C GLU A 14 7.64 -8.71 -1.05
N ARG A 15 7.11 -7.82 -1.88
CA ARG A 15 5.77 -7.24 -1.75
C ARG A 15 5.13 -7.17 -3.12
N LEU A 16 3.83 -6.93 -3.14
CA LEU A 16 3.11 -6.71 -4.41
C LEU A 16 3.73 -5.53 -5.17
N PRO A 17 3.84 -5.63 -6.51
CA PRO A 17 4.34 -4.54 -7.33
C PRO A 17 3.37 -3.35 -7.31
N ARG A 18 3.86 -2.17 -7.72
CA ARG A 18 3.01 -0.99 -7.88
C ARG A 18 1.98 -1.25 -9.00
N PRO A 19 0.67 -1.07 -8.75
CA PRO A 19 -0.32 -1.11 -9.83
C PRO A 19 -0.06 0.00 -10.87
N GLU A 20 -0.33 -0.28 -12.15
CA GLU A 20 0.04 0.59 -13.28
C GLU A 20 -0.39 2.06 -13.09
N LYS A 21 -1.65 2.27 -12.69
CA LYS A 21 -2.27 3.59 -12.48
C LYS A 21 -2.19 4.10 -11.04
N CYS A 22 -1.48 3.41 -10.16
CA CYS A 22 -1.34 3.83 -8.77
C CYS A 22 -0.28 4.94 -8.66
N PRO A 23 -0.59 6.12 -8.10
CA PRO A 23 0.41 7.16 -7.89
C PRO A 23 1.54 6.66 -6.99
N HIS A 24 2.78 7.07 -7.29
CA HIS A 24 3.97 6.58 -6.59
C HIS A 24 3.89 6.77 -5.06
N GLU A 25 3.42 7.92 -4.60
CA GLU A 25 3.27 8.24 -3.17
C GLU A 25 2.28 7.31 -2.44
N ILE A 26 1.24 6.85 -3.13
CA ILE A 26 0.27 5.89 -2.57
C ILE A 26 0.92 4.51 -2.44
N TYR A 27 1.73 4.11 -3.42
CA TYR A 27 2.48 2.86 -3.32
C TYR A 27 3.55 2.89 -2.24
N VAL A 28 4.24 4.01 -2.05
CA VAL A 28 5.15 4.22 -0.91
C VAL A 28 4.38 4.07 0.41
N LEU A 29 3.19 4.65 0.52
CA LEU A 29 2.33 4.46 1.70
C LEU A 29 1.98 2.99 1.94
N MET A 30 1.66 2.23 0.88
CA MET A 30 1.43 0.78 0.98
C MET A 30 2.67 0.04 1.48
N LYS A 31 3.86 0.38 0.98
CA LYS A 31 5.13 -0.21 1.44
C LYS A 31 5.37 0.06 2.93
N ASN A 32 5.09 1.27 3.41
CA ASN A 32 5.16 1.61 4.83
C ASN A 32 4.18 0.78 5.68
N CYS A 33 2.96 0.53 5.16
CA CYS A 33 2.00 -0.37 5.82
C CYS A 33 2.45 -1.83 5.84
N TRP A 34 3.31 -2.23 4.90
CA TRP A 34 3.82 -3.59 4.76
C TRP A 34 5.21 -3.80 5.36
N GLU A 35 5.68 -2.91 6.24
CA GLU A 35 6.92 -3.12 6.98
C GLU A 35 6.94 -4.48 7.69
N ALA A 36 8.09 -5.13 7.64
CA ALA A 36 8.27 -6.45 8.25
C ALA A 36 8.04 -6.36 9.76
N GLU A 37 8.72 -5.40 10.40
CA GLU A 37 8.54 -5.07 11.81
C GLU A 37 7.21 -4.34 12.03
N ALA A 38 6.35 -4.94 12.86
CA ALA A 38 5.02 -4.39 13.13
C ALA A 38 5.08 -2.99 13.76
N SER A 39 6.11 -2.70 14.56
CA SER A 39 6.33 -1.40 15.21
C SER A 39 6.70 -0.29 14.23
N PHE A 40 7.16 -0.60 13.02
CA PHE A 40 7.47 0.38 11.99
C PHE A 40 6.26 0.73 11.11
N ARG A 41 5.15 0.00 11.23
CA ARG A 41 3.94 0.28 10.47
C ARG A 41 3.26 1.54 11.01
N PRO A 42 2.77 2.43 10.13
CA PRO A 42 2.05 3.62 10.55
C PRO A 42 0.75 3.24 11.26
N THR A 43 0.39 4.01 12.29
CA THR A 43 -0.91 3.86 12.94
C THR A 43 -2.02 4.45 12.06
N PHE A 44 -3.27 4.06 12.30
CA PHE A 44 -4.40 4.69 11.63
C PHE A 44 -4.50 6.20 11.91
N GLN A 45 -4.09 6.65 13.10
CA GLN A 45 -4.04 8.08 13.44
C GLN A 45 -3.08 8.83 12.51
N ASN A 46 -1.99 8.19 12.05
CA ASN A 46 -1.09 8.75 11.04
C ASN A 46 -1.66 8.62 9.63
N LEU A 47 -2.28 7.48 9.29
CA LEU A 47 -2.78 7.20 7.95
C LEU A 47 -3.97 8.07 7.53
N ILE A 48 -4.92 8.31 8.43
CA ILE A 48 -6.15 9.05 8.11
C ILE A 48 -5.87 10.43 7.49
N PRO A 49 -5.05 11.33 8.07
CA PRO A 49 -4.79 12.62 7.45
C PRO A 49 -4.08 12.49 6.10
N ILE A 50 -3.11 11.58 5.97
CA ILE A 50 -2.39 11.33 4.71
C ILE A 50 -3.36 10.90 3.60
N LEU A 51 -4.24 9.94 3.90
CA LEU A 51 -5.22 9.43 2.96
C LEU A 51 -6.29 10.46 2.60
N LYS A 52 -6.68 11.35 3.52
CA LYS A 52 -7.57 12.48 3.22
C LYS A 52 -6.93 13.43 2.20
N THR A 53 -5.69 13.85 2.46
CA THR A 53 -4.96 14.72 1.52
C THR A 53 -4.76 14.06 0.16
N ALA A 54 -4.40 12.78 0.13
CA ALA A 54 -4.31 12.01 -1.11
C ALA A 54 -5.66 11.95 -1.84
N HIS A 55 -6.75 11.70 -1.11
CA HIS A 55 -8.07 11.65 -1.69
C HIS A 55 -8.45 12.99 -2.32
N GLU A 56 -8.29 14.11 -1.62
CA GLU A 56 -8.53 15.46 -2.16
C GLU A 56 -7.69 15.74 -3.42
N LYS A 57 -6.42 15.32 -3.42
CA LYS A 57 -5.50 15.49 -4.56
C LYS A 57 -5.93 14.70 -5.80
N TYR A 58 -6.48 13.50 -5.63
CA TYR A 58 -6.82 12.58 -6.73
C TYR A 58 -8.33 12.47 -7.01
N GLN A 59 -9.19 13.12 -6.22
CA GLN A 59 -10.66 13.13 -6.35
C GLN A 59 -11.13 13.61 -7.74
N GLY A 60 -10.34 14.44 -8.43
CA GLY A 60 -10.61 14.90 -9.80
C GLY A 60 -10.28 13.91 -10.92
N GLN A 61 -9.82 12.68 -10.63
CA GLN A 61 -9.31 11.72 -11.62
C GLN A 61 -10.10 10.39 -11.73
N ALA A 62 -11.34 10.28 -11.25
CA ALA A 62 -12.07 8.99 -11.28
C ALA A 62 -12.72 8.66 -12.66
N PRO A 63 -12.83 7.37 -13.08
CA PRO A 63 -12.75 6.13 -12.30
C PRO A 63 -11.90 5.02 -12.98
N SER A 64 -10.68 4.73 -12.51
CA SER A 64 -10.06 3.39 -12.79
C SER A 64 -8.98 2.94 -11.80
N VAL A 65 -8.70 3.70 -10.74
CA VAL A 65 -7.53 3.45 -9.86
C VAL A 65 -7.70 2.21 -8.95
N PHE A 66 -8.93 1.73 -8.74
CA PHE A 66 -9.21 0.59 -7.86
C PHE A 66 -10.05 -0.53 -8.48
N SER A 67 -10.16 -0.57 -9.82
CA SER A 67 -10.73 -1.74 -10.49
C SER A 67 -9.70 -2.89 -10.40
N VAL A 68 -9.81 -3.68 -9.33
CA VAL A 68 -9.22 -5.02 -9.27
C VAL A 68 -9.99 -5.86 -10.28
N GLY A 69 -9.41 -6.04 -11.47
CA GLY A 69 -9.84 -7.05 -12.43
C GLY A 69 -9.39 -8.45 -12.02
#